data_AF-A0A1V0A668-F1
#
_entry.id   AF-A0A1V0A668-F1
#
_cell.length_a   1.000
_cell.length_b   1.000
_cell.length_c   1.000
_cell.angle_alpha   90.00
_cell.angle_beta   90.00
_cell.angle_gamma   90.00
#
_symmetry.space_group_name_H-M   'P 1'
#
loop_
_entity.id
_entity.type
_entity.pdbx_description
1 polymer ?
#
loop_
_entity_poly.entity_id
_entity_poly.type
_entity_poly.pdbx_seq_one_letter_code
_entity_poly.pdbx_strand_id
1 'polypeptide(L)'
;MIASERFERAAVLGVAVAEETRRLLRRHLDDREEGADGTVLVDVPYPDAAVVATLLDVAAECFGERGASVEETRQAALETLLQLAGFDEESQLNQGAPGRDDRRR
;
A
#
# COMPACT_ATOMS: atom_id res chain seq x y z
N MET A 1 -12.51 -25.58 0.51
CA MET A 1 -11.45 -25.05 1.40
C MET A 1 -10.33 -24.34 0.64
N ILE A 2 -9.88 -24.84 -0.52
CA ILE A 2 -8.75 -24.27 -1.30
C ILE A 2 -8.97 -22.81 -1.76
N ALA A 3 -10.21 -22.42 -2.08
CA ALA A 3 -10.49 -21.06 -2.55
C ALA A 3 -10.32 -20.01 -1.42
N SER A 4 -10.84 -20.30 -0.22
CA SER A 4 -10.77 -19.38 0.93
C SER A 4 -9.33 -19.07 1.33
N GLU A 5 -8.49 -20.11 1.45
CA GLU A 5 -7.08 -19.96 1.81
C GLU A 5 -6.28 -19.18 0.74
N ARG A 6 -6.64 -19.33 -0.54
CA ARG A 6 -6.03 -18.56 -1.62
C ARG A 6 -6.42 -17.08 -1.57
N PHE A 7 -7.69 -16.78 -1.32
CA PHE A 7 -8.15 -15.41 -1.18
C PHE A 7 -7.53 -14.73 0.05
N GLU A 8 -7.43 -15.45 1.16
CA GLU A 8 -6.78 -14.95 2.38
C GLU A 8 -5.30 -14.61 2.14
N ARG A 9 -4.54 -15.50 1.49
CA ARG A 9 -3.15 -15.22 1.12
C ARG A 9 -3.01 -14.02 0.17
N ALA A 10 -3.92 -13.89 -0.79
CA ALA A 10 -3.92 -12.75 -1.70
C ALA A 10 -4.22 -11.43 -0.98
N ALA A 11 -5.16 -11.43 -0.02
CA ALA A 11 -5.46 -10.27 0.80
C ALA A 11 -4.27 -9.85 1.67
N VAL A 12 -3.62 -10.80 2.35
CA VAL A 12 -2.41 -10.53 3.15
C VAL A 12 -1.29 -9.96 2.29
N LEU A 13 -1.08 -10.53 1.09
CA LEU A 13 -0.10 -9.99 0.15
C LEU A 13 -0.46 -8.58 -0.31
N GLY A 14 -1.74 -8.30 -0.57
CA GLY A 14 -2.23 -6.98 -0.95
C GLY A 14 -1.92 -5.92 0.12
N VAL A 15 -2.15 -6.24 1.40
CA VAL A 15 -1.79 -5.36 2.52
C VAL A 15 -0.29 -5.13 2.59
N ALA A 16 0.52 -6.20 2.46
CA ALA A 16 1.98 -6.09 2.49
C ALA A 16 2.52 -5.21 1.34
N VAL A 17 1.94 -5.32 0.14
CA VAL A 17 2.31 -4.47 -1.01
C VAL A 17 1.89 -3.01 -0.78
N ALA A 18 0.71 -2.78 -0.20
CA ALA A 18 0.27 -1.44 0.15
C ALA A 18 1.21 -0.78 1.17
N GLU A 19 1.63 -1.51 2.20
CA GLU A 19 2.60 -1.04 3.19
C GLU A 19 3.99 -0.77 2.60
N GLU A 20 4.52 -1.65 1.73
CA GLU A 20 5.81 -1.36 1.09
C GLU A 20 5.69 -0.18 0.10
N THR A 21 4.54 0.02 -0.54
CA THR A 21 4.28 1.22 -1.36
C THR A 21 4.31 2.49 -0.51
N ARG A 22 3.62 2.50 0.64
CA ARG A 22 3.67 3.59 1.63
C ARG A 22 5.11 3.84 2.09
N ARG A 23 5.86 2.78 2.40
CA ARG A 23 7.26 2.87 2.82
C ARG A 23 8.17 3.42 1.73
N LEU A 24 7.95 3.04 0.47
CA LEU A 24 8.70 3.54 -0.67
C LEU A 24 8.47 5.04 -0.85
N LEU A 25 7.19 5.48 -0.87
CA LEU A 25 6.84 6.90 -0.96
C LEU A 25 7.42 7.72 0.20
N ARG A 26 7.40 7.17 1.42
CA ARG A 26 8.05 7.77 2.59
C ARG A 26 9.56 7.98 2.46
N ARG A 27 10.27 7.22 1.63
CA ARG A 27 11.70 7.45 1.38
C ARG A 27 11.95 8.69 0.52
N HIS A 28 10.94 9.10 -0.24
CA HIS A 28 10.99 10.24 -1.17
C HIS A 28 10.22 11.45 -0.63
N LEU A 29 9.62 11.34 0.55
CA LEU A 29 9.03 12.46 1.27
C LEU A 29 10.16 13.31 1.86
N ASP A 30 10.43 14.46 1.25
CA ASP A 30 11.27 15.51 1.84
C ASP A 30 10.41 16.43 2.74
N ASP A 31 10.98 16.89 3.85
CA ASP A 31 10.29 17.66 4.92
C ASP A 31 9.71 19.03 4.50
N ARG A 32 9.65 19.39 3.21
CA ARG A 32 9.55 20.80 2.78
C ARG A 32 8.49 21.19 1.75
N GLU A 33 7.68 20.29 1.23
CA GLU A 33 6.75 20.65 0.13
C GLU A 33 5.28 20.26 0.41
N GLU A 34 4.74 20.83 1.48
CA GLU A 34 3.29 20.99 1.64
C GLU A 34 2.84 22.26 0.87
N GLY A 35 1.99 22.07 -0.12
CA GLY A 35 1.30 23.16 -0.81
C GLY A 35 0.28 23.86 0.10
N ALA A 36 -0.16 25.06 -0.30
CA ALA A 36 -1.10 25.87 0.48
C ALA A 36 -2.44 25.17 0.77
N ASP A 37 -2.81 24.18 -0.05
CA ASP A 37 -4.04 23.39 0.08
C ASP A 37 -3.84 22.10 0.90
N GLY A 38 -2.68 21.92 1.53
CA GLY A 38 -2.32 20.72 2.29
C GLY A 38 -1.95 19.51 1.42
N THR A 39 -1.85 19.70 0.10
CA THR A 39 -1.32 18.69 -0.82
C THR A 39 0.18 18.57 -0.66
N VAL A 40 0.67 17.35 -0.44
CA VAL A 40 2.10 17.05 -0.42
C VAL A 40 2.54 16.64 -1.81
N LEU A 41 3.55 17.31 -2.36
CA LEU A 41 4.18 16.88 -3.60
C LEU A 41 5.29 15.89 -3.28
N VAL A 42 5.30 14.73 -3.95
CA VAL A 42 6.32 13.70 -3.76
C VAL A 42 7.01 13.45 -5.09
N ASP A 43 8.24 13.93 -5.20
CA ASP A 43 9.09 13.65 -6.37
C ASP A 43 9.78 12.29 -6.20
N VAL A 44 9.37 11.32 -7.00
CA VAL A 44 9.96 9.98 -7.01
C VAL A 44 10.91 9.85 -8.22
N PRO A 45 12.22 9.65 -8.02
CA PRO A 45 13.15 9.47 -9.13
C PRO A 45 13.07 8.06 -9.74
N TYR A 46 13.58 7.91 -10.97
CA TYR A 46 13.82 6.59 -11.57
C TYR A 46 14.88 5.83 -10.75
N PRO A 47 14.72 4.51 -10.48
CA PRO A 47 13.71 3.61 -11.04
C PRO A 47 12.38 3.53 -10.27
N ASP A 48 12.33 4.09 -9.07
CA ASP A 48 11.21 3.91 -8.14
C ASP A 48 9.89 4.45 -8.72
N ALA A 49 9.92 5.54 -9.49
CA ALA A 49 8.74 6.08 -10.16
C ALA A 49 8.07 5.08 -11.11
N ALA A 50 8.87 4.27 -11.83
CA ALA A 50 8.32 3.27 -12.73
C ALA A 50 7.61 2.15 -11.97
N VAL A 51 8.15 1.78 -10.80
CA VAL A 51 7.57 0.77 -9.91
C VAL A 51 6.27 1.29 -9.31
N VAL A 52 6.28 2.51 -8.76
CA VAL A 52 5.09 3.16 -8.18
C VAL A 52 3.99 3.29 -9.24
N ALA A 53 4.30 3.83 -10.42
CA ALA A 53 3.31 3.98 -11.49
C ALA A 53 2.67 2.64 -11.87
N THR A 54 3.49 1.59 -12.02
CA THR A 54 3.00 0.24 -12.35
C THR A 54 2.08 -0.31 -11.25
N LEU A 55 2.45 -0.12 -9.99
CA LEU A 55 1.63 -0.57 -8.86
C LEU A 55 0.30 0.18 -8.79
N LEU A 56 0.31 1.49 -9.03
CA LEU A 56 -0.92 2.31 -9.03
C LEU A 56 -1.84 1.95 -10.19
N ASP A 57 -1.28 1.67 -11.38
CA ASP A 57 -2.06 1.22 -12.53
C ASP A 57 -2.75 -0.12 -12.24
N VAL A 58 -2.01 -1.09 -11.68
CA VAL A 58 -2.59 -2.39 -11.28
C VAL A 58 -3.62 -2.22 -10.16
N ALA A 59 -3.35 -1.38 -9.17
CA ALA A 59 -4.28 -1.11 -8.08
C ALA A 59 -5.57 -0.46 -8.60
N ALA A 60 -5.48 0.49 -9.52
CA ALA A 60 -6.65 1.10 -10.15
C ALA A 60 -7.52 0.06 -10.86
N GLU A 61 -6.92 -0.88 -11.59
CA GLU A 61 -7.63 -1.99 -12.20
C GLU A 61 -8.30 -2.91 -11.16
N CYS A 62 -7.59 -3.23 -10.07
CA CYS A 62 -8.12 -4.10 -9.01
C CYS A 62 -9.29 -3.46 -8.25
N PHE A 63 -9.23 -2.16 -7.96
CA PHE A 63 -10.23 -1.44 -7.19
C PHE A 63 -11.33 -0.82 -8.06
N GLY A 64 -11.14 -0.78 -9.38
CA GLY A 64 -12.08 -0.18 -10.32
C GLY A 64 -12.09 1.35 -10.30
N GLU A 65 -10.99 1.97 -9.87
CA GLU A 65 -10.85 3.42 -9.76
C GLU A 65 -10.83 4.10 -11.13
N ARG A 66 -11.42 5.29 -11.21
CA ARG A 66 -11.48 6.08 -12.45
C ARG A 66 -11.43 7.58 -12.15
N GLY A 67 -10.49 8.28 -12.79
CA GLY A 67 -10.42 9.74 -12.84
C GLY A 67 -10.68 10.28 -14.25
N ALA A 68 -10.74 11.61 -14.38
CA ALA A 68 -10.78 12.29 -15.68
C ALA A 68 -9.42 12.24 -16.42
N SER A 69 -8.35 11.86 -15.71
CA SER A 69 -7.02 11.61 -16.26
C SER A 69 -6.37 10.35 -15.67
N VAL A 70 -5.27 9.91 -16.28
CA VAL A 70 -4.42 8.82 -15.74
C VAL A 70 -3.90 9.18 -14.35
N GLU A 71 -3.50 10.43 -14.15
CA GLU A 71 -2.95 10.89 -12.88
C GLU A 71 -4.01 10.91 -11.78
N GLU A 72 -5.22 11.39 -12.08
CA GLU A 72 -6.34 11.33 -11.13
C GLU A 72 -6.74 9.88 -10.80
N THR A 73 -6.68 8.98 -11.78
CA THR A 73 -6.94 7.54 -11.56
C THR A 73 -5.90 6.93 -10.63
N ARG A 74 -4.62 7.26 -10.83
CA ARG A 74 -3.52 6.82 -9.96
C ARG A 74 -3.61 7.40 -8.56
N GLN A 75 -4.02 8.67 -8.45
CA GLN A 75 -4.23 9.33 -7.16
C GLN A 75 -5.35 8.65 -6.36
N ALA A 76 -6.47 8.31 -7.01
CA ALA A 76 -7.54 7.55 -6.37
C ALA A 76 -7.08 6.15 -5.92
N ALA A 77 -6.33 5.44 -6.76
CA ALA A 77 -5.75 4.15 -6.41
C ALA A 77 -4.73 4.25 -5.25
N LEU A 78 -3.93 5.32 -5.21
CA LEU A 78 -3.00 5.59 -4.12
C LEU A 78 -3.74 5.82 -2.80
N GLU A 79 -4.82 6.59 -2.80
CA GLU A 79 -5.64 6.82 -1.60
C GLU A 79 -6.16 5.49 -1.03
N THR A 80 -6.76 4.64 -1.88
CA THR A 80 -7.25 3.31 -1.49
C THR A 80 -6.12 2.40 -0.97
N LEU A 81 -4.94 2.44 -1.60
CA LEU A 81 -3.76 1.71 -1.12
C LEU A 81 -3.28 2.21 0.25
N LEU A 82 -3.23 3.54 0.48
CA LEU A 82 -2.80 4.09 1.76
C LEU A 82 -3.80 3.77 2.88
N GLN A 83 -5.10 3.74 2.57
CA GLN A 83 -6.12 3.23 3.48
C GLN A 83 -5.86 1.76 3.81
N LEU A 84 -5.58 0.92 2.80
CA LEU A 84 -5.26 -0.50 2.98
C LEU A 84 -3.96 -0.74 3.77
N ALA A 85 -2.97 0.12 3.60
CA ALA A 85 -1.72 0.07 4.37
C ALA A 85 -2.01 0.33 5.87
N GLY A 86 -2.80 1.39 6.15
CA GLY A 86 -3.25 1.72 7.50
C GLY A 86 -4.03 0.61 8.22
N PHE A 87 -4.56 -0.39 7.50
CA PHE A 87 -5.16 -1.55 8.15
C PHE A 87 -4.16 -2.34 9.01
N ASP A 88 -2.85 -2.41 8.75
CA ASP A 88 -1.93 -3.22 9.59
C ASP A 88 -1.76 -2.64 11.02
N GLU A 89 -1.94 -1.33 11.20
CA GLU A 89 -1.91 -0.68 12.53
C GLU A 89 -3.19 -0.96 13.35
N GLU A 90 -4.32 -1.26 12.70
CA GLU A 90 -5.62 -1.59 13.34
C GLU A 90 -5.99 -3.10 13.26
N SER A 91 -5.32 -3.87 12.41
CA SER A 91 -5.69 -5.24 12.06
C SER A 91 -5.00 -6.27 12.95
N GLN A 92 -5.82 -7.01 13.70
CA GLN A 92 -5.38 -8.13 14.55
C GLN A 92 -5.02 -9.40 13.75
N LEU A 93 -5.00 -9.36 12.41
CA LEU A 93 -4.81 -10.54 11.56
C LEU A 93 -3.44 -11.22 11.76
N ASN A 94 -2.42 -10.49 12.23
CA ASN A 94 -1.09 -11.03 12.54
C ASN A 94 -0.89 -11.44 14.02
N GLN A 95 -1.89 -11.28 14.91
CA GLN A 95 -1.76 -11.63 16.34
C GLN A 95 -1.89 -13.15 16.61
N GLY A 96 -2.15 -13.95 15.57
CA GLY A 96 -2.44 -15.39 15.69
C GLY A 96 -1.25 -16.34 15.56
N ALA A 97 0.00 -15.88 15.49
CA ALA A 97 1.15 -16.77 15.51
C ALA A 97 1.56 -17.08 16.96
N PRO A 98 1.23 -18.26 17.54
CA PRO A 98 1.81 -18.64 18.83
C PRO A 98 3.32 -18.73 18.66
N GLY A 99 4.03 -17.90 19.43
CA GLY A 99 5.48 -17.94 19.50
C GLY A 99 5.95 -19.36 19.72
N ARG A 100 6.85 -19.84 18.85
CA ARG A 100 7.72 -20.97 19.14
C ARG A 100 8.68 -20.54 20.25
N ASP A 101 8.19 -20.51 21.48
CA ASP A 101 9.04 -20.33 22.66
C ASP A 101 8.50 -21.16 23.82
N ASP A 102 8.61 -22.48 23.67
CA ASP A 102 8.53 -23.42 24.79
C ASP A 102 9.68 -24.44 24.69
N ARG A 103 10.89 -23.89 24.56
CA ARG A 103 12.12 -24.60 24.95
C ARG A 103 12.86 -23.75 25.96
N ARG A 104 12.48 -23.88 27.23
CA ARG A 104 13.33 -23.92 28.44
C ARG A 104 12.51 -23.42 29.64
N ARG A 105 12.01 -24.34 30.45
CA ARG A 105 12.45 -24.55 31.85
C ARG A 105 11.75 -25.75 32.46
#